data_AF-B4R4V0-F1
#
_entry.id   AF-B4R4V0-F1
#
_cell.length_a   1.000
_cell.length_b   1.000
_cell.length_c   1.000
_cell.angle_alpha   90.00
_cell.angle_beta   90.00
_cell.angle_gamma   90.00
#
_symmetry.space_group_name_H-M   'P 1'
#
loop_
_entity.id
_entity.type
_entity.pdbx_description
1 polymer ?
#
loop_
_entity_poly.entity_id
_entity_poly.type
_entity_poly.pdbx_seq_one_letter_code
_entity_poly.pdbx_strand_id
1 'polypeptide(L)'
;MIRGILLLLLGTTGFSLIQCISNDVYFKMFSQQAPPDDPCYNKAHEPRACIPDFVNAAYDAPVVASSTCGSSGAQRYCEYQDHERSCHTCDMADPLRSFPARSLTDLNNSNNVTCWRSEPVTGSGDNVTLTLSLGKKFELTYVILQLCPHAPRPDSMVIYKSTDHGLSWQPFQFFSSQCRRLFGRPARQSTGRHNEHEARCSDVTRPLVSRIAFSTLEGRPSSRDLDSSPVLQDWVTATDIRVVFHRLQRPDPQALLSLEAGGAADLASGKYSVPLTNGPAGNNIEANLGGDVATSGSGLHYAISDFSVGGRCKCNGHASKCSTDASGQLNCECSHNTAGRDCERCKPFHFDRPWARATAKEANECKECGKCRVSTKRLNLNKFCKRDYAIMAKVIGRDTSSEAVSREAQRRAMDPDVADYEMDQVQPGSARSPITGEYEFQAADYPNPNPRGSEMERFDLQIQAVFKRSRPGESSGAGNVYGMPNTTLKRGPMTWIIPTKDLECRCPKIRVNRSYLILGRDSEAPPGYLGIGPHSIVIEWKEDWYRRMKRFQRRARTCA
;
A
#
# COMPACT_ATOMS: atom_id res chain seq x y z
N MET A 1 40.50 79.68 -49.24
CA MET A 1 40.66 80.84 -48.34
C MET A 1 39.33 81.59 -48.26
N ILE A 2 38.81 81.80 -47.03
CA ILE A 2 38.30 83.11 -46.51
C ILE A 2 36.94 83.57 -47.09
N ARG A 3 35.94 84.14 -46.39
CA ARG A 3 35.66 84.63 -45.01
C ARG A 3 34.14 84.90 -44.96
N GLY A 4 33.55 85.05 -43.77
CA GLY A 4 32.46 86.03 -43.59
C GLY A 4 31.34 85.63 -42.62
N ILE A 5 31.33 86.29 -41.47
CA ILE A 5 30.41 86.19 -40.33
C ILE A 5 29.21 87.13 -40.52
N LEU A 6 28.00 86.75 -40.08
CA LEU A 6 27.06 87.67 -39.41
C LEU A 6 26.06 86.92 -38.51
N LEU A 7 25.98 87.35 -37.25
CA LEU A 7 25.04 86.91 -36.21
C LEU A 7 23.62 87.44 -36.45
N LEU A 8 22.60 86.64 -36.10
CA LEU A 8 21.28 87.12 -35.65
C LEU A 8 20.65 86.09 -34.70
N LEU A 9 20.17 86.60 -33.55
CA LEU A 9 19.53 85.88 -32.45
C LEU A 9 18.10 85.45 -32.80
N LEU A 10 17.78 84.16 -32.63
CA LEU A 10 16.42 83.65 -32.46
C LEU A 10 16.41 82.51 -31.43
N GLY A 11 15.48 82.60 -30.48
CA GLY A 11 15.30 81.62 -29.41
C GLY A 11 14.74 80.30 -29.91
N THR A 12 15.20 79.20 -29.30
CA THR A 12 14.66 77.85 -29.52
C THR A 12 14.08 77.30 -28.22
N THR A 13 12.80 76.96 -28.33
CA THR A 13 11.95 76.22 -27.40
C THR A 13 12.58 74.92 -26.88
N GLY A 14 12.36 74.62 -25.60
CA GLY A 14 12.84 73.41 -24.94
C GLY A 14 12.25 72.13 -25.53
N PHE A 15 13.14 71.23 -25.95
CA PHE A 15 12.83 69.84 -26.28
C PHE A 15 12.87 68.99 -25.00
N SER A 16 11.70 68.62 -24.47
CA SER A 16 11.60 67.52 -23.51
C SER A 16 11.57 66.19 -24.26
N LEU A 17 12.68 65.46 -24.21
CA LEU A 17 12.75 64.07 -24.62
C LEU A 17 11.87 63.22 -23.70
N ILE A 18 10.78 62.72 -24.24
CA ILE A 18 10.03 61.59 -23.68
C ILE A 18 10.94 60.36 -23.82
N GLN A 19 11.63 59.98 -22.75
CA GLN A 19 12.30 58.69 -22.67
C GLN A 19 11.26 57.61 -22.34
N CYS A 20 11.05 56.70 -23.28
CA CYS A 20 10.36 55.43 -23.04
C CYS A 20 11.06 54.66 -21.91
N ILE A 21 10.30 54.33 -20.87
CA ILE A 21 10.74 53.41 -19.82
C ILE A 21 10.73 52.01 -20.43
N SER A 22 11.90 51.35 -20.49
CA SER A 22 11.99 49.94 -20.92
C SER A 22 11.19 49.02 -19.99
N ASN A 23 10.47 48.06 -20.57
CA ASN A 23 9.72 47.00 -19.87
C ASN A 23 10.57 46.12 -18.92
N ASP A 24 11.90 46.26 -18.92
CA ASP A 24 12.82 45.56 -18.02
C ASP A 24 12.66 45.91 -16.54
N VAL A 25 12.04 47.05 -16.22
CA VAL A 25 11.80 47.45 -14.82
C VAL A 25 10.56 46.74 -14.25
N TYR A 26 9.55 46.47 -15.07
CA TYR A 26 8.33 45.79 -14.63
C TYR A 26 8.55 44.28 -14.40
N PHE A 27 9.38 43.63 -15.24
CA PHE A 27 9.73 42.21 -15.06
C PHE A 27 10.74 41.97 -13.92
N LYS A 28 11.53 42.98 -13.53
CA LYS A 28 12.47 42.86 -12.40
C LYS A 28 11.81 43.00 -11.01
N MET A 29 10.57 43.47 -10.91
CA MET A 29 9.83 43.49 -9.64
C MET A 29 9.19 42.13 -9.26
N PHE A 30 9.13 41.17 -10.20
CA PHE A 30 8.64 39.81 -9.94
C PHE A 30 9.74 38.74 -9.88
N SER A 31 11.00 39.13 -9.98
CA SER A 31 12.13 38.19 -9.99
C SER A 31 13.05 38.39 -8.78
N GLN A 32 12.54 38.12 -7.59
CA GLN A 32 13.36 37.72 -6.44
C GLN A 32 12.53 37.10 -5.28
N GLN A 33 11.49 36.32 -5.60
CA GLN A 33 11.17 35.24 -4.66
C GLN A 33 12.35 34.28 -4.75
N ALA A 34 13.12 34.16 -3.65
CA ALA A 34 14.07 33.07 -3.50
C ALA A 34 13.41 31.76 -3.97
N PRO A 35 14.14 30.83 -4.62
CA PRO A 35 13.57 29.53 -4.93
C PRO A 35 12.90 29.01 -3.65
N PRO A 36 11.65 28.50 -3.71
CA PRO A 36 10.95 28.07 -2.51
C PRO A 36 11.88 27.13 -1.74
N ASP A 37 12.23 27.51 -0.51
CA ASP A 37 13.08 26.70 0.36
C ASP A 37 12.50 25.28 0.37
N ASP A 38 13.28 24.29 -0.06
CA ASP A 38 12.83 22.90 -0.10
C ASP A 38 12.46 22.47 1.33
N PRO A 39 11.18 22.18 1.63
CA PRO A 39 10.74 21.90 2.99
C PRO A 39 11.33 20.59 3.56
N CYS A 40 12.00 19.79 2.74
CA CYS A 40 12.78 18.63 3.16
C CYS A 40 14.12 19.00 3.82
N TYR A 41 14.57 20.25 3.72
CA TYR A 41 15.81 20.70 4.34
C TYR A 41 15.54 21.92 5.24
N ASN A 42 16.26 22.01 6.35
CA ASN A 42 16.22 23.22 7.19
C ASN A 42 17.07 24.34 6.57
N LYS A 43 17.07 25.53 7.18
CA LYS A 43 17.87 26.68 6.70
C LYS A 43 19.38 26.43 6.72
N ALA A 44 19.86 25.48 7.53
CA ALA A 44 21.24 25.02 7.56
C ALA A 44 21.53 23.92 6.52
N HIS A 45 20.55 23.59 5.67
CA HIS A 45 20.60 22.52 4.69
C HIS A 45 20.75 21.10 5.27
N GLU A 46 20.34 20.92 6.52
CA GLU A 46 20.25 19.59 7.14
C GLU A 46 18.89 18.97 6.83
N PRO A 47 18.84 17.66 6.58
CA PRO A 47 17.61 16.96 6.23
C PRO A 47 16.62 16.96 7.41
N ARG A 48 15.33 17.15 7.11
CA ARG A 48 14.21 17.07 8.04
C ARG A 48 13.04 16.33 7.38
N ALA A 49 12.17 15.69 8.16
CA ALA A 49 10.98 15.08 7.60
C ALA A 49 10.13 16.10 6.82
N CYS A 50 9.71 15.71 5.63
CA CYS A 50 8.81 16.47 4.76
C CYS A 50 7.71 15.54 4.24
N ILE A 51 6.48 16.03 4.28
CA ILE A 51 5.29 15.28 3.86
C ILE A 51 4.52 16.09 2.82
N PRO A 52 3.89 15.45 1.83
CA PRO A 52 3.08 16.15 0.86
C PRO A 52 1.85 16.80 1.49
N ASP A 53 1.31 17.79 0.79
CA ASP A 53 0.09 18.47 1.18
C ASP A 53 -1.09 17.52 1.32
N PHE A 54 -2.03 17.91 2.17
CA PHE A 54 -3.29 17.19 2.36
C PHE A 54 -4.25 17.53 1.22
N VAL A 55 -4.82 16.52 0.59
CA VAL A 55 -5.71 16.67 -0.58
C VAL A 55 -6.93 15.76 -0.47
N ASN A 56 -7.99 16.08 -1.21
CA ASN A 56 -9.01 15.11 -1.57
C ASN A 56 -8.48 14.27 -2.74
N ALA A 57 -7.98 13.06 -2.45
CA ALA A 57 -7.42 12.17 -3.45
C ALA A 57 -8.46 11.58 -4.41
N ALA A 58 -9.75 11.74 -4.11
CA ALA A 58 -10.84 11.33 -4.99
C ALA A 58 -11.16 12.38 -6.06
N TYR A 59 -10.76 13.64 -5.88
CA TYR A 59 -11.13 14.72 -6.80
C TYR A 59 -10.66 14.43 -8.23
N ASP A 60 -11.58 14.49 -9.19
CA ASP A 60 -11.39 14.16 -10.61
C ASP A 60 -10.86 12.73 -10.89
N ALA A 61 -10.84 11.87 -9.87
CA ALA A 61 -10.42 10.49 -10.03
C ALA A 61 -11.57 9.64 -10.60
N PRO A 62 -11.26 8.65 -11.46
CA PRO A 62 -12.27 7.81 -12.07
C PRO A 62 -12.91 6.88 -11.02
N VAL A 63 -14.24 6.90 -10.96
CA VAL A 63 -15.03 5.97 -10.14
C VAL A 63 -15.80 5.01 -11.05
N VAL A 64 -15.65 3.72 -10.78
CA VAL A 64 -16.40 2.65 -11.45
C VAL A 64 -17.57 2.25 -10.56
N ALA A 65 -18.79 2.50 -11.03
CA ALA A 65 -20.01 2.06 -10.37
C ALA A 65 -20.52 0.76 -11.01
N SER A 66 -20.96 -0.21 -10.22
CA SER A 66 -21.55 -1.45 -10.77
C SER A 66 -22.97 -1.27 -11.31
N SER A 67 -23.65 -0.19 -10.92
CA SER A 67 -25.00 0.14 -11.38
C SER A 67 -25.10 1.65 -11.54
N THR A 68 -25.66 2.13 -12.64
CA THR A 68 -25.93 3.57 -12.87
C THR A 68 -27.24 3.67 -13.62
N CYS A 69 -28.16 4.50 -13.12
CA CYS A 69 -29.48 4.64 -13.75
C CYS A 69 -29.36 5.15 -15.19
N GLY A 70 -30.30 4.75 -16.05
CA GLY A 70 -30.32 5.18 -17.44
C GLY A 70 -29.38 4.40 -18.37
N SER A 71 -28.53 3.51 -17.84
CA SER A 71 -27.57 2.73 -18.64
C SER A 71 -28.22 1.63 -19.48
N SER A 72 -29.29 1.01 -18.96
CA SER A 72 -30.10 -0.01 -19.65
C SER A 72 -31.38 0.58 -20.30
N GLY A 73 -31.47 1.90 -20.40
CA GLY A 73 -32.64 2.65 -20.90
C GLY A 73 -33.26 3.53 -19.82
N ALA A 74 -34.28 4.31 -20.20
CA ALA A 74 -34.96 5.22 -19.28
C ALA A 74 -35.63 4.45 -18.12
N GLN A 75 -35.30 4.81 -16.89
CA GLN A 75 -35.74 4.13 -15.67
C GLN A 75 -36.41 5.10 -14.70
N ARG A 76 -37.46 4.64 -14.00
CA ARG A 76 -38.18 5.43 -13.00
C ARG A 76 -37.57 5.25 -11.61
N TYR A 77 -37.22 6.35 -10.96
CA TYR A 77 -36.77 6.37 -9.56
C TYR A 77 -37.70 7.24 -8.72
N CYS A 78 -37.79 6.97 -7.42
CA CYS A 78 -38.66 7.71 -6.50
C CYS A 78 -37.90 8.14 -5.24
N GLU A 79 -38.23 9.34 -4.77
CA GLU A 79 -37.72 9.94 -3.54
C GLU A 79 -38.89 10.26 -2.60
N TYR A 80 -38.61 10.30 -1.30
CA TYR A 80 -39.60 10.65 -0.29
C TYR A 80 -39.28 12.04 0.25
N GLN A 81 -40.21 12.97 0.07
CA GLN A 81 -40.11 14.35 0.54
C GLN A 81 -41.37 14.68 1.33
N ASP A 82 -41.23 15.12 2.59
CA ASP A 82 -42.36 15.57 3.43
C ASP A 82 -43.57 14.61 3.48
N HIS A 83 -43.29 13.29 3.56
CA HIS A 83 -44.28 12.20 3.51
C HIS A 83 -44.97 11.96 2.15
N GLU A 84 -44.58 12.69 1.11
CA GLU A 84 -45.04 12.50 -0.26
C GLU A 84 -43.95 11.79 -1.11
N ARG A 85 -44.38 10.92 -2.01
CA ARG A 85 -43.49 10.15 -2.89
C ARG A 85 -43.45 10.81 -4.27
N SER A 86 -42.38 11.55 -4.55
CA SER A 86 -42.13 12.09 -5.90
C SER A 86 -41.32 11.09 -6.72
N CYS A 87 -41.73 10.85 -7.97
CA CYS A 87 -41.02 9.95 -8.87
C CYS A 87 -40.61 10.67 -10.15
N HIS A 88 -39.37 10.45 -10.55
CA HIS A 88 -38.75 11.03 -11.74
C HIS A 88 -38.20 9.93 -12.65
N THR A 89 -37.77 10.31 -13.85
CA THR A 89 -37.16 9.38 -14.82
C THR A 89 -35.70 9.76 -15.01
N CYS A 90 -34.83 8.77 -14.95
CA CYS A 90 -33.42 8.87 -15.27
C CYS A 90 -33.17 8.28 -16.66
N ASP A 91 -32.41 8.99 -17.49
CA ASP A 91 -32.02 8.56 -18.83
C ASP A 91 -30.58 9.06 -19.10
N MET A 92 -29.70 8.15 -19.53
CA MET A 92 -28.30 8.50 -19.84
C MET A 92 -28.18 9.32 -21.13
N ALA A 93 -29.18 9.26 -22.01
CA ALA A 93 -29.21 10.05 -23.26
C ALA A 93 -29.60 11.52 -23.04
N ASP A 94 -30.30 11.85 -21.94
CA ASP A 94 -30.71 13.20 -21.59
C ASP A 94 -29.74 13.81 -20.56
N PRO A 95 -28.91 14.82 -20.92
CA PRO A 95 -27.96 15.43 -20.00
C PRO A 95 -28.59 15.97 -18.70
N LEU A 96 -29.85 16.44 -18.74
CA LEU A 96 -30.56 16.98 -17.57
C LEU A 96 -31.09 15.88 -16.64
N ARG A 97 -31.16 14.64 -17.11
CA ARG A 97 -31.67 13.47 -16.38
C ARG A 97 -30.64 12.34 -16.30
N SER A 98 -29.39 12.64 -16.60
CA SER A 98 -28.25 11.74 -16.51
C SER A 98 -27.54 11.91 -15.17
N PHE A 99 -27.26 10.80 -14.48
CA PHE A 99 -26.61 10.80 -13.16
C PHE A 99 -25.36 9.90 -13.15
N PRO A 100 -24.33 10.24 -13.94
CA PRO A 100 -23.16 9.40 -14.15
C PRO A 100 -22.24 9.32 -12.92
N ALA A 101 -21.42 8.27 -12.83
CA ALA A 101 -20.47 8.08 -11.72
C ALA A 101 -19.40 9.17 -11.61
N ARG A 102 -19.11 9.91 -12.68
CA ARG A 102 -18.19 11.07 -12.66
C ARG A 102 -18.65 12.19 -11.73
N SER A 103 -19.96 12.29 -11.47
CA SER A 103 -20.56 13.27 -10.55
C SER A 103 -20.29 12.95 -9.07
N LEU A 104 -19.54 11.88 -8.78
CA LEU A 104 -19.12 11.55 -7.42
C LEU A 104 -17.86 12.33 -7.02
N THR A 105 -17.05 12.74 -8.00
CA THR A 105 -15.69 13.25 -7.79
C THR A 105 -15.44 14.60 -8.46
N ASP A 106 -16.50 15.23 -8.98
CA ASP A 106 -16.45 16.55 -9.60
C ASP A 106 -16.38 17.68 -8.56
N LEU A 107 -16.45 18.92 -9.04
CA LEU A 107 -16.45 20.09 -8.17
C LEU A 107 -17.82 20.21 -7.47
N ASN A 108 -17.88 19.75 -6.23
CA ASN A 108 -19.09 19.84 -5.41
C ASN A 108 -19.44 21.29 -5.04
N ASN A 109 -20.62 21.73 -5.47
CA ASN A 109 -21.18 23.04 -5.14
C ASN A 109 -22.52 22.86 -4.41
N SER A 110 -22.62 23.38 -3.19
CA SER A 110 -23.84 23.27 -2.37
C SER A 110 -25.08 23.91 -3.01
N ASN A 111 -24.91 24.89 -3.91
CA ASN A 111 -26.01 25.54 -4.61
C ASN A 111 -26.44 24.80 -5.88
N ASN A 112 -25.57 23.95 -6.44
CA ASN A 112 -25.83 23.18 -7.65
C ASN A 112 -25.23 21.78 -7.49
N VAL A 113 -25.97 20.94 -6.77
CA VAL A 113 -25.50 19.61 -6.38
C VAL A 113 -25.67 18.66 -7.57
N THR A 114 -24.54 18.13 -8.05
CA THR A 114 -24.50 17.02 -8.98
C THR A 114 -24.63 15.70 -8.22
N CYS A 115 -25.18 14.69 -8.87
CA CYS A 115 -25.51 13.42 -8.22
C CYS A 115 -25.21 12.26 -9.15
N TRP A 116 -24.68 11.18 -8.58
CA TRP A 116 -24.77 9.85 -9.16
C TRP A 116 -25.97 9.11 -8.55
N ARG A 117 -26.64 8.28 -9.36
CA ARG A 117 -27.76 7.45 -8.93
C ARG A 117 -27.61 6.02 -9.46
N SER A 118 -27.86 5.03 -8.61
CA SER A 118 -27.94 3.63 -9.02
C SER A 118 -29.24 3.36 -9.78
N GLU A 119 -29.29 2.24 -10.49
CA GLU A 119 -30.57 1.69 -10.96
C GLU A 119 -31.49 1.37 -9.75
N PRO A 120 -32.82 1.33 -9.97
CA PRO A 120 -33.77 0.92 -8.94
C PRO A 120 -33.46 -0.47 -8.37
N VAL A 121 -33.28 -0.55 -7.06
CA VAL A 121 -32.96 -1.77 -6.32
C VAL A 121 -34.25 -2.55 -6.08
N THR A 122 -34.31 -3.79 -6.58
CA THR A 122 -35.54 -4.61 -6.55
C THR A 122 -35.72 -5.41 -5.25
N GLY A 123 -34.68 -5.49 -4.40
CA GLY A 123 -34.73 -6.23 -3.14
C GLY A 123 -33.43 -6.19 -2.34
N SER A 124 -33.38 -6.88 -1.20
CA SER A 124 -32.26 -6.88 -0.25
C SER A 124 -31.04 -7.73 -0.64
N GLY A 125 -30.81 -7.94 -1.95
CA GLY A 125 -29.76 -8.80 -2.49
C GLY A 125 -28.82 -8.13 -3.50
N ASP A 126 -29.22 -6.99 -4.08
CA ASP A 126 -28.42 -6.32 -5.11
C ASP A 126 -27.37 -5.42 -4.46
N ASN A 127 -26.14 -5.94 -4.36
CA ASN A 127 -25.03 -5.15 -3.85
C ASN A 127 -24.57 -4.14 -4.92
N VAL A 128 -24.79 -2.84 -4.67
CA VAL A 128 -24.26 -1.78 -5.53
C VAL A 128 -22.89 -1.37 -5.02
N THR A 129 -21.92 -1.27 -5.93
CA THR A 129 -20.53 -0.98 -5.58
C THR A 129 -20.03 0.26 -6.28
N LEU A 130 -19.23 1.05 -5.57
CA LEU A 130 -18.45 2.18 -6.09
C LEU A 130 -16.97 1.86 -5.84
N THR A 131 -16.16 1.79 -6.90
CA THR A 131 -14.73 1.53 -6.80
C THR A 131 -13.96 2.75 -7.30
N LEU A 132 -13.13 3.32 -6.43
CA LEU A 132 -12.28 4.48 -6.68
C LEU A 132 -10.81 4.03 -6.65
N SER A 133 -10.10 4.29 -7.74
CA SER A 133 -8.66 4.02 -7.85
C SER A 133 -7.85 5.30 -7.71
N LEU A 134 -6.96 5.36 -6.72
CA LEU A 134 -6.14 6.55 -6.43
C LEU A 134 -4.85 6.59 -7.26
N GLY A 135 -4.51 5.50 -7.98
CA GLY A 135 -3.31 5.39 -8.84
C GLY A 135 -1.96 5.31 -8.11
N LYS A 136 -1.93 5.61 -6.80
CA LYS A 136 -0.76 5.55 -5.92
C LYS A 136 -1.21 5.25 -4.48
N LYS A 137 -0.29 4.82 -3.61
CA LYS A 137 -0.54 4.70 -2.17
C LYS A 137 -0.72 6.08 -1.52
N PHE A 138 -1.79 6.23 -0.76
CA PHE A 138 -2.08 7.38 0.09
C PHE A 138 -2.16 6.95 1.56
N GLU A 139 -1.85 7.88 2.45
CA GLU A 139 -2.13 7.79 3.88
C GLU A 139 -3.44 8.54 4.15
N LEU A 140 -4.51 7.76 4.33
CA LEU A 140 -5.87 8.24 4.42
C LEU A 140 -6.22 8.69 5.84
N THR A 141 -6.79 9.88 5.94
CA THR A 141 -7.34 10.42 7.19
C THR A 141 -8.83 10.15 7.28
N TYR A 142 -9.57 10.30 6.17
CA TYR A 142 -10.99 10.02 6.15
C TYR A 142 -11.51 9.56 4.78
N VAL A 143 -12.66 8.90 4.80
CA VAL A 143 -13.51 8.64 3.64
C VAL A 143 -14.89 9.18 3.96
N ILE A 144 -15.44 10.01 3.07
CA ILE A 144 -16.71 10.69 3.25
C ILE A 144 -17.58 10.47 2.01
N LEU A 145 -18.85 10.15 2.25
CA LEU A 145 -19.90 10.11 1.25
C LEU A 145 -20.97 11.13 1.63
N GLN A 146 -21.27 12.05 0.72
CA GLN A 146 -22.39 12.96 0.83
C GLN A 146 -23.58 12.38 0.04
N LEU A 147 -24.72 12.25 0.70
CA LEU A 147 -25.95 11.79 0.07
C LEU A 147 -26.58 12.94 -0.72
N CYS A 148 -27.23 12.60 -1.82
CA CYS A 148 -28.06 13.55 -2.56
C CYS A 148 -29.22 14.06 -1.69
N PRO A 149 -29.69 15.31 -1.91
CA PRO A 149 -30.91 15.79 -1.27
C PRO A 149 -32.07 14.83 -1.51
N HIS A 150 -32.88 14.56 -0.47
CA HIS A 150 -34.06 13.67 -0.52
C HIS A 150 -33.80 12.20 -0.88
N ALA A 151 -32.54 11.80 -1.04
CA ALA A 151 -32.19 10.42 -1.32
C ALA A 151 -32.42 9.51 -0.09
N PRO A 152 -32.87 8.26 -0.29
CA PRO A 152 -33.00 7.31 0.79
C PRO A 152 -31.62 6.92 1.34
N ARG A 153 -31.53 6.80 2.66
CA ARG A 153 -30.26 6.46 3.35
C ARG A 153 -29.93 4.98 3.20
N PRO A 154 -28.65 4.60 3.02
CA PRO A 154 -28.23 3.22 3.17
C PRO A 154 -28.35 2.81 4.64
N ASP A 155 -29.07 1.72 4.91
CA ASP A 155 -29.13 1.12 6.24
C ASP A 155 -27.86 0.30 6.52
N SER A 156 -27.33 -0.38 5.51
CA SER A 156 -26.14 -1.22 5.64
C SER A 156 -25.18 -1.05 4.47
N MET A 157 -23.91 -0.76 4.77
CA MET A 157 -22.84 -0.61 3.79
C MET A 157 -21.46 -0.96 4.39
N VAL A 158 -20.50 -1.23 3.52
CA VAL A 158 -19.11 -1.52 3.89
C VAL A 158 -18.16 -0.69 3.04
N ILE A 159 -17.15 -0.10 3.67
CA ILE A 159 -16.01 0.52 3.00
C ILE A 159 -14.87 -0.50 3.06
N TYR A 160 -14.34 -0.86 1.91
CA TYR A 160 -13.13 -1.66 1.72
C TYR A 160 -12.00 -0.79 1.22
N LYS A 161 -10.76 -1.24 1.49
CA LYS A 161 -9.56 -0.67 0.89
C LYS A 161 -8.70 -1.77 0.26
N SER A 162 -7.91 -1.39 -0.72
CA SER A 162 -6.80 -2.19 -1.25
C SER A 162 -5.48 -1.47 -0.96
N THR A 163 -4.40 -2.22 -0.80
CA THR A 163 -3.02 -1.71 -0.68
C THR A 163 -2.14 -2.14 -1.85
N ASP A 164 -2.71 -2.90 -2.79
CA ASP A 164 -2.05 -3.62 -3.87
C ASP A 164 -2.73 -3.37 -5.24
N HIS A 165 -3.27 -2.16 -5.43
CA HIS A 165 -3.86 -1.71 -6.70
C HIS A 165 -5.09 -2.52 -7.14
N GLY A 166 -5.94 -2.89 -6.17
CA GLY A 166 -7.24 -3.55 -6.40
C GLY A 166 -7.18 -5.07 -6.50
N LEU A 167 -6.01 -5.70 -6.29
CA LEU A 167 -5.85 -7.15 -6.34
C LEU A 167 -6.49 -7.85 -5.13
N SER A 168 -6.29 -7.29 -3.93
CA SER A 168 -6.92 -7.77 -2.70
C SER A 168 -7.69 -6.64 -2.01
N TRP A 169 -8.73 -7.03 -1.27
CA TRP A 169 -9.64 -6.10 -0.61
C TRP A 169 -9.79 -6.49 0.85
N GLN A 170 -9.52 -5.53 1.74
CA GLN A 170 -9.70 -5.69 3.18
C GLN A 170 -10.77 -4.72 3.69
N PRO A 171 -11.62 -5.14 4.64
CA PRO A 171 -12.64 -4.28 5.20
C PRO A 171 -11.99 -3.13 5.96
N PHE A 172 -12.51 -1.92 5.75
CA PHE A 172 -12.02 -0.69 6.36
C PHE A 172 -12.99 -0.17 7.44
N GLN A 173 -14.29 -0.19 7.14
CA GLN A 173 -15.36 0.19 8.07
C GLN A 173 -16.69 -0.45 7.67
N PHE A 174 -17.43 -0.95 8.65
CA PHE A 174 -18.80 -1.44 8.48
C PHE A 174 -19.80 -0.44 9.05
N PHE A 175 -20.94 -0.32 8.39
CA PHE A 175 -22.06 0.52 8.82
C PHE A 175 -23.34 -0.30 8.73
N SER A 176 -24.07 -0.46 9.84
CA SER A 176 -25.36 -1.18 9.85
C SER A 176 -26.15 -0.93 11.13
N SER A 177 -27.49 -0.83 11.01
CA SER A 177 -28.40 -0.92 12.16
C SER A 177 -28.39 -2.31 12.82
N GLN A 178 -27.97 -3.35 12.08
CA GLN A 178 -27.98 -4.75 12.49
C GLN A 178 -26.58 -5.39 12.35
N CYS A 179 -25.53 -4.68 12.79
CA CYS A 179 -24.13 -5.12 12.73
C CYS A 179 -23.91 -6.60 13.09
N ARG A 180 -24.53 -7.06 14.19
CA ARG A 180 -24.33 -8.43 14.69
C ARG A 180 -24.99 -9.48 13.80
N ARG A 181 -26.16 -9.17 13.24
CA ARG A 181 -26.93 -10.09 12.40
C ARG A 181 -26.38 -10.15 10.97
N LEU A 182 -25.98 -9.00 10.42
CA LEU A 182 -25.54 -8.91 9.03
C LEU A 182 -24.04 -9.18 8.87
N PHE A 183 -23.21 -8.63 9.74
CA PHE A 183 -21.74 -8.69 9.62
C PHE A 183 -21.07 -9.51 10.73
N GLY A 184 -21.84 -10.12 11.65
CA GLY A 184 -21.28 -10.89 12.77
C GLY A 184 -20.49 -10.04 13.77
N ARG A 185 -20.57 -8.70 13.69
CA ARG A 185 -19.74 -7.77 14.47
C ARG A 185 -20.56 -6.99 15.51
N PRO A 186 -20.00 -6.69 16.69
CA PRO A 186 -20.66 -5.81 17.65
C PRO A 186 -20.71 -4.36 17.13
N ALA A 187 -21.82 -3.65 17.40
CA ALA A 187 -22.04 -2.26 16.97
C ALA A 187 -21.21 -1.22 17.76
N ARG A 188 -20.66 -1.61 18.91
CA ARG A 188 -19.71 -0.83 19.70
C ARG A 188 -18.63 -1.77 20.21
N GLN A 189 -17.43 -1.64 19.67
CA GLN A 189 -16.25 -2.38 20.08
C GLN A 189 -15.16 -1.40 20.46
N SER A 190 -14.61 -1.53 21.67
CA SER A 190 -13.37 -0.84 22.01
C SER A 190 -12.21 -1.54 21.29
N THR A 191 -11.32 -0.75 20.69
CA THR A 191 -10.09 -1.28 20.10
C THR A 191 -8.98 -1.14 21.12
N GLY A 192 -8.40 -2.28 21.48
CA GLY A 192 -7.14 -2.32 22.21
C GLY A 192 -5.96 -2.14 21.26
N ARG A 193 -4.75 -2.00 21.81
CA ARG A 193 -3.52 -1.87 21.01
C ARG A 193 -3.26 -3.07 20.08
N HIS A 194 -3.76 -4.26 20.42
CA HIS A 194 -3.53 -5.49 19.66
C HIS A 194 -4.39 -5.61 18.39
N ASN A 195 -5.56 -4.98 18.34
CA ASN A 195 -6.50 -5.05 17.21
C ASN A 195 -6.70 -3.68 16.53
N GLU A 196 -5.67 -2.84 16.54
CA GLU A 196 -5.68 -1.51 15.89
C GLU A 196 -5.78 -1.57 14.36
N HIS A 197 -5.66 -2.74 13.75
CA HIS A 197 -5.87 -2.97 12.32
C HIS A 197 -7.27 -3.54 12.01
N GLU A 198 -8.13 -3.73 13.03
CA GLU A 198 -9.44 -4.33 12.83
C GLU A 198 -10.48 -3.27 12.41
N ALA A 199 -11.33 -3.64 11.45
CA ALA A 199 -12.48 -2.85 11.02
C ALA A 199 -13.64 -2.98 12.00
N ARG A 200 -14.22 -1.84 12.37
CA ARG A 200 -15.36 -1.77 13.29
C ARG A 200 -16.68 -1.75 12.54
N CYS A 201 -17.76 -2.08 13.25
CA CYS A 201 -19.11 -1.80 12.79
C CYS A 201 -19.74 -0.71 13.64
N SER A 202 -20.32 0.29 13.00
CA SER A 202 -21.05 1.39 13.64
C SER A 202 -22.48 1.46 13.13
N ASP A 203 -23.38 1.92 14.00
CA ASP A 203 -24.76 2.17 13.65
C ASP A 203 -24.92 3.61 13.11
N VAL A 204 -25.42 3.74 11.88
CA VAL A 204 -25.61 5.02 11.17
C VAL A 204 -26.92 5.71 11.57
N THR A 205 -27.73 5.12 12.44
CA THR A 205 -29.06 5.63 12.84
C THR A 205 -29.06 6.97 13.62
N ARG A 206 -27.96 7.72 13.66
CA ARG A 206 -27.98 9.09 14.20
C ARG A 206 -28.71 10.05 13.23
N PRO A 207 -29.65 10.89 13.71
CA PRO A 207 -30.77 11.29 12.86
C PRO A 207 -30.51 12.43 11.86
N LEU A 208 -29.33 13.08 11.85
CA LEU A 208 -29.23 14.46 11.37
C LEU A 208 -28.19 14.77 10.28
N VAL A 209 -27.46 13.79 9.74
CA VAL A 209 -26.41 14.09 8.75
C VAL A 209 -26.67 13.41 7.41
N SER A 210 -26.79 14.21 6.35
CA SER A 210 -26.73 13.80 4.93
C SER A 210 -25.33 13.30 4.52
N ARG A 211 -24.45 13.04 5.49
CA ARG A 211 -23.03 12.76 5.31
C ARG A 211 -22.65 11.54 6.12
N ILE A 212 -22.08 10.55 5.45
CA ILE A 212 -21.47 9.37 6.08
C ILE A 212 -19.96 9.63 6.11
N ALA A 213 -19.39 9.75 7.30
CA ALA A 213 -17.98 10.02 7.49
C ALA A 213 -17.31 8.87 8.23
N PHE A 214 -16.19 8.40 7.68
CA PHE A 214 -15.31 7.43 8.31
C PHE A 214 -13.95 8.08 8.53
N SER A 215 -13.52 8.18 9.80
CA SER A 215 -12.18 8.63 10.17
C SER A 215 -11.31 7.42 10.51
N THR A 216 -10.17 7.29 9.81
CA THR A 216 -9.35 6.06 9.85
C THR A 216 -8.73 5.80 11.22
N LEU A 217 -8.37 6.86 11.94
CA LEU A 217 -7.70 6.82 13.24
C LEU A 217 -8.66 6.93 14.44
N GLU A 218 -9.96 7.10 14.21
CA GLU A 218 -10.94 7.34 15.27
C GLU A 218 -11.04 6.18 16.27
N GLY A 219 -10.86 6.51 17.55
CA GLY A 219 -10.88 5.55 18.66
C GLY A 219 -9.71 4.57 18.66
N ARG A 220 -8.64 4.76 17.87
CA ARG A 220 -7.45 3.92 17.90
C ARG A 220 -6.43 4.46 18.92
N PRO A 221 -5.98 3.67 19.92
CA PRO A 221 -5.11 4.16 20.99
C PRO A 221 -3.80 4.81 20.53
N SER A 222 -3.13 4.24 19.53
CA SER A 222 -1.83 4.75 19.04
C SER A 222 -1.95 5.89 18.04
N SER A 223 -3.14 6.46 17.82
CA SER A 223 -3.39 7.54 16.84
C SER A 223 -2.53 8.79 17.05
N ARG A 224 -2.18 9.11 18.30
CA ARG A 224 -1.32 10.26 18.64
C ARG A 224 0.16 10.03 18.32
N ASP A 225 0.55 8.78 18.13
CA ASP A 225 1.93 8.36 17.87
C ASP A 225 2.00 7.56 16.56
N LEU A 226 1.35 8.11 15.51
CA LEU A 226 1.28 7.48 14.19
C LEU A 226 2.68 7.26 13.59
N ASP A 227 3.61 8.18 13.84
CA ASP A 227 4.99 8.09 13.32
C ASP A 227 5.77 6.89 13.87
N SER A 228 5.44 6.42 15.08
CA SER A 228 6.09 5.25 15.68
C SER A 228 5.32 3.94 15.50
N SER A 229 4.02 4.00 15.13
CA SER A 229 3.15 2.84 15.01
C SER A 229 3.11 2.30 13.56
N PRO A 230 3.88 1.26 13.21
CA PRO A 230 3.83 0.67 11.87
C PRO A 230 2.46 0.05 11.55
N VAL A 231 1.75 -0.43 12.57
CA VAL A 231 0.40 -1.00 12.42
C VAL A 231 -0.58 0.07 11.91
N LEU A 232 -0.55 1.28 12.48
CA LEU A 232 -1.43 2.35 12.04
C LEU A 232 -0.98 2.96 10.71
N GLN A 233 0.33 3.04 10.46
CA GLN A 233 0.85 3.48 9.16
C GLN A 233 0.35 2.58 8.02
N ASP A 234 0.34 1.27 8.22
CA ASP A 234 -0.23 0.32 7.27
C ASP A 234 -1.77 0.41 7.21
N TRP A 235 -2.43 0.55 8.37
CA TRP A 235 -3.88 0.73 8.44
C TRP A 235 -4.40 1.95 7.66
N VAL A 236 -3.71 3.08 7.70
CA VAL A 236 -4.12 4.26 6.92
C VAL A 236 -3.70 4.18 5.45
N THR A 237 -2.82 3.25 5.09
CA THR A 237 -2.36 3.11 3.71
C THR A 237 -3.43 2.46 2.84
N ALA A 238 -3.72 3.06 1.68
CA ALA A 238 -4.57 2.49 0.63
C ALA A 238 -4.16 2.98 -0.76
N THR A 239 -4.39 2.15 -1.79
CA THR A 239 -4.30 2.49 -3.22
C THR A 239 -5.67 2.68 -3.85
N ASP A 240 -6.70 2.00 -3.33
CA ASP A 240 -8.04 1.99 -3.87
C ASP A 240 -9.05 1.89 -2.72
N ILE A 241 -10.23 2.45 -2.94
CA ILE A 241 -11.36 2.41 -2.00
C ILE A 241 -12.57 1.84 -2.74
N ARG A 242 -13.26 0.89 -2.09
CA ARG A 242 -14.50 0.32 -2.61
C ARG A 242 -15.59 0.47 -1.56
N VAL A 243 -16.70 1.06 -1.94
CA VAL A 243 -17.91 1.13 -1.13
C VAL A 243 -18.89 0.09 -1.66
N VAL A 244 -19.45 -0.73 -0.77
CA VAL A 244 -20.47 -1.73 -1.08
C VAL A 244 -21.72 -1.42 -0.29
N PHE A 245 -22.81 -1.13 -0.99
CA PHE A 245 -24.12 -0.92 -0.39
C PHE A 245 -24.89 -2.25 -0.37
N HIS A 246 -25.40 -2.64 0.79
CA HIS A 246 -26.11 -3.90 0.98
C HIS A 246 -27.62 -3.73 1.16
N ARG A 247 -28.03 -2.66 1.86
CA ARG A 247 -29.45 -2.45 2.19
C ARG A 247 -29.80 -0.98 2.29
N LEU A 248 -30.93 -0.58 1.70
CA LEU A 248 -31.54 0.73 1.92
C LEU A 248 -32.38 0.72 3.19
N GLN A 249 -32.40 1.86 3.89
CA GLN A 249 -33.33 2.09 4.97
C GLN A 249 -34.73 2.21 4.38
N ARG A 250 -35.64 1.33 4.82
CA ARG A 250 -37.05 1.44 4.42
C ARG A 250 -37.68 2.64 5.16
N PRO A 251 -38.56 3.41 4.49
CA PRO A 251 -39.37 4.42 5.17
C PRO A 251 -40.17 3.79 6.31
N ASP A 252 -40.43 4.55 7.37
CA ASP A 252 -41.24 4.10 8.50
C ASP A 252 -42.63 3.61 8.02
N PRO A 253 -43.08 2.40 8.38
CA PRO A 253 -44.40 1.88 7.99
C PRO A 253 -45.57 2.80 8.36
N GLN A 254 -45.46 3.66 9.38
CA GLN A 254 -46.50 4.64 9.72
C GLN A 254 -46.65 5.77 8.68
N ALA A 255 -45.59 6.06 7.90
CA ALA A 255 -45.64 6.97 6.76
C ALA A 255 -46.23 6.31 5.49
N LEU A 256 -46.19 4.97 5.40
CA LEU A 256 -46.80 4.22 4.30
C LEU A 256 -48.30 3.98 4.53
N LEU A 257 -48.72 3.77 5.78
CA LEU A 257 -50.14 3.61 6.16
C LEU A 257 -50.97 4.90 5.98
N SER A 258 -50.32 6.07 6.02
CA SER A 258 -50.97 7.36 5.76
C SER A 258 -51.21 7.62 4.26
N LEU A 259 -50.51 6.91 3.36
CA LEU A 259 -50.67 7.01 1.91
C LEU A 259 -51.78 6.09 1.38
N GLU A 260 -52.02 4.93 2.00
CA GLU A 260 -53.14 4.05 1.65
C GLU A 260 -54.50 4.62 2.12
N ALA A 261 -54.51 5.48 3.13
CA ALA A 261 -55.71 6.16 3.62
C ALA A 261 -56.16 7.36 2.77
N GLY A 262 -55.34 7.81 1.79
CA GLY A 262 -55.62 8.97 0.94
C GLY A 262 -56.43 8.69 -0.32
N GLY A 263 -56.87 7.44 -0.53
CA GLY A 263 -57.47 6.97 -1.77
C GLY A 263 -58.88 6.39 -1.65
N ALA A 264 -59.82 7.07 -0.97
CA ALA A 264 -61.27 6.96 -1.22
C ALA A 264 -62.02 8.06 -0.47
N ALA A 265 -62.74 8.90 -1.22
CA ALA A 265 -63.62 9.94 -0.69
C ALA A 265 -64.95 9.39 -0.15
N ASP A 266 -65.47 10.06 0.88
CA ASP A 266 -66.87 10.29 1.26
C ASP A 266 -67.93 9.18 1.10
N LEU A 267 -68.51 8.74 2.23
CA LEU A 267 -69.94 8.96 2.55
C LEU A 267 -70.29 8.58 4.00
N ALA A 268 -70.73 9.59 4.76
CA ALA A 268 -71.85 9.58 5.69
C ALA A 268 -72.08 8.42 6.70
N SER A 269 -72.02 8.82 7.98
CA SER A 269 -72.90 8.40 9.09
C SER A 269 -72.71 7.01 9.73
N GLY A 270 -72.41 7.06 11.04
CA GLY A 270 -73.30 6.50 12.06
C GLY A 270 -73.56 5.00 12.07
N LYS A 271 -72.97 4.34 13.06
CA LYS A 271 -73.52 3.20 13.84
C LYS A 271 -74.22 2.10 13.03
N TYR A 272 -73.60 0.93 12.90
CA TYR A 272 -74.35 -0.33 13.05
C TYR A 272 -73.57 -1.41 13.80
N SER A 273 -74.22 -1.87 14.86
CA SER A 273 -73.97 -3.08 15.65
C SER A 273 -74.24 -4.34 14.84
N VAL A 274 -73.45 -5.40 15.04
CA VAL A 274 -73.79 -6.75 14.59
C VAL A 274 -74.12 -7.61 15.82
N PRO A 275 -75.32 -8.20 15.93
CA PRO A 275 -75.63 -9.14 16.99
C PRO A 275 -75.03 -10.53 16.67
N LEU A 276 -74.41 -11.14 17.67
CA LEU A 276 -74.03 -12.56 17.64
C LEU A 276 -75.29 -13.43 17.73
N THR A 277 -75.47 -14.34 16.77
CA THR A 277 -76.36 -15.50 16.90
C THR A 277 -75.57 -16.78 16.64
N ASN A 278 -75.87 -17.81 17.42
CA ASN A 278 -75.08 -19.03 17.64
C ASN A 278 -75.15 -20.05 16.48
N GLY A 279 -73.98 -20.48 15.98
CA GLY A 279 -73.56 -21.85 15.58
C GLY A 279 -74.08 -22.50 14.26
N PRO A 280 -73.47 -23.60 13.75
CA PRO A 280 -72.10 -24.09 13.96
C PRO A 280 -71.32 -24.46 12.65
N ALA A 281 -69.99 -24.24 12.72
CA ALA A 281 -68.85 -24.93 12.07
C ALA A 281 -68.74 -25.08 10.53
N GLY A 282 -67.65 -24.51 9.98
CA GLY A 282 -66.80 -25.19 9.00
C GLY A 282 -66.69 -24.60 7.58
N ASN A 283 -66.15 -23.39 7.45
CA ASN A 283 -66.01 -22.58 6.24
C ASN A 283 -64.51 -22.19 6.09
N ASN A 284 -63.82 -22.12 4.94
CA ASN A 284 -64.20 -21.95 3.54
C ASN A 284 -63.01 -22.25 2.60
N ILE A 285 -63.32 -22.66 1.37
CA ILE A 285 -62.46 -22.54 0.18
C ILE A 285 -62.88 -21.27 -0.60
N GLU A 286 -61.85 -20.51 -0.95
CA GLU A 286 -61.66 -19.59 -2.08
C GLU A 286 -62.80 -18.67 -2.56
N ALA A 287 -62.51 -17.36 -2.51
CA ALA A 287 -62.81 -16.48 -3.63
C ALA A 287 -61.63 -15.50 -3.82
N ASN A 288 -61.14 -15.55 -5.05
CA ASN A 288 -59.98 -14.89 -5.63
C ASN A 288 -60.15 -13.36 -5.65
N LEU A 289 -59.17 -12.63 -5.07
CA LEU A 289 -58.95 -11.19 -5.30
C LEU A 289 -57.53 -11.04 -5.83
N GLY A 290 -57.40 -11.19 -7.15
CA GLY A 290 -56.24 -10.71 -7.89
C GLY A 290 -56.21 -9.18 -7.85
N GLY A 291 -55.22 -8.65 -7.14
CA GLY A 291 -54.89 -7.23 -7.10
C GLY A 291 -53.44 -7.12 -6.64
N ASP A 292 -52.58 -6.66 -7.53
CA ASP A 292 -51.12 -6.72 -7.46
C ASP A 292 -50.53 -6.06 -6.21
N VAL A 293 -50.16 -6.89 -5.22
CA VAL A 293 -49.31 -6.51 -4.07
C VAL A 293 -47.83 -6.54 -4.51
N ALA A 294 -47.46 -5.73 -5.51
CA ALA A 294 -46.12 -5.72 -6.10
C ALA A 294 -45.53 -4.31 -6.35
N THR A 295 -46.05 -3.24 -5.74
CA THR A 295 -45.66 -1.84 -6.06
C THR A 295 -45.15 -0.99 -4.89
N SER A 296 -44.80 -1.59 -3.74
CA SER A 296 -44.17 -0.87 -2.61
C SER A 296 -42.63 -0.80 -2.67
N GLY A 297 -41.99 -1.45 -3.65
CA GLY A 297 -40.52 -1.42 -3.85
C GLY A 297 -40.03 -0.73 -5.12
N SER A 298 -40.93 -0.25 -6.00
CA SER A 298 -40.56 0.22 -7.34
C SER A 298 -39.87 1.60 -7.32
N GLY A 299 -38.55 1.66 -7.45
CA GLY A 299 -37.82 2.94 -7.61
C GLY A 299 -36.95 3.38 -6.42
N LEU A 300 -36.78 2.54 -5.39
CA LEU A 300 -35.75 2.75 -4.37
C LEU A 300 -34.36 2.64 -5.01
N HIS A 301 -33.44 3.52 -4.68
CA HIS A 301 -32.12 3.60 -5.34
C HIS A 301 -31.10 4.22 -4.38
N TYR A 302 -29.81 4.03 -4.66
CA TYR A 302 -28.74 4.76 -3.97
C TYR A 302 -28.43 6.04 -4.73
N ALA A 303 -28.20 7.14 -4.01
CA ALA A 303 -27.78 8.40 -4.62
C ALA A 303 -26.77 9.14 -3.75
N ILE A 304 -25.64 9.49 -4.36
CA ILE A 304 -24.47 10.11 -3.71
C ILE A 304 -24.07 11.32 -4.55
N SER A 305 -23.85 12.45 -3.89
CA SER A 305 -23.46 13.71 -4.53
C SER A 305 -21.97 14.00 -4.45
N ASP A 306 -21.27 13.42 -3.47
CA ASP A 306 -19.83 13.62 -3.32
C ASP A 306 -19.21 12.40 -2.64
N PHE A 307 -18.10 11.93 -3.22
CA PHE A 307 -17.25 10.88 -2.69
C PHE A 307 -15.86 11.46 -2.48
N SER A 308 -15.58 11.84 -1.24
CA SER A 308 -14.32 12.45 -0.84
C SER A 308 -13.43 11.47 -0.07
N VAL A 309 -12.16 11.39 -0.47
CA VAL A 309 -11.12 10.60 0.22
C VAL A 309 -10.00 11.54 0.62
N GLY A 310 -10.01 11.94 1.89
CA GLY A 310 -9.04 12.88 2.43
C GLY A 310 -7.79 12.18 2.91
N GLY A 311 -6.64 12.59 2.41
CA GLY A 311 -5.35 12.03 2.80
C GLY A 311 -4.18 12.79 2.22
N ARG A 312 -3.01 12.17 2.31
CA ARG A 312 -1.80 12.66 1.66
C ARG A 312 -1.10 11.55 0.92
N CYS A 313 -0.39 11.93 -0.12
CA CYS A 313 0.40 11.03 -0.93
C CYS A 313 1.47 10.33 -0.06
N LYS A 314 1.54 8.98 -0.08
CA LYS A 314 2.46 8.23 0.80
C LYS A 314 3.89 8.33 0.26
N CYS A 315 4.74 9.07 0.96
CA CYS A 315 6.17 9.27 0.62
C CYS A 315 7.13 9.00 1.79
N ASN A 316 6.64 8.36 2.87
CA ASN A 316 7.44 7.99 4.04
C ASN A 316 8.22 9.15 4.69
N GLY A 317 7.74 10.39 4.53
CA GLY A 317 8.40 11.58 5.07
C GLY A 317 9.66 12.04 4.30
N HIS A 318 9.87 11.53 3.09
CA HIS A 318 11.01 11.88 2.23
C HIS A 318 10.63 12.59 0.93
N ALA A 319 9.41 13.13 0.83
CA ALA A 319 9.04 14.01 -0.28
C ALA A 319 7.99 15.02 0.19
N SER A 320 8.09 16.24 -0.33
CA SER A 320 7.16 17.33 -0.07
C SER A 320 6.05 17.46 -1.11
N LYS A 321 6.17 16.75 -2.23
CA LYS A 321 5.18 16.76 -3.31
C LYS A 321 5.16 15.45 -4.09
N CYS A 322 4.05 15.24 -4.78
CA CYS A 322 3.89 14.17 -5.76
C CYS A 322 3.57 14.78 -7.11
N SER A 323 4.12 14.19 -8.16
CA SER A 323 3.89 14.59 -9.55
C SER A 323 3.69 13.38 -10.44
N THR A 324 2.94 13.58 -11.52
CA THR A 324 2.72 12.55 -12.55
C THR A 324 3.92 12.48 -13.47
N ASP A 325 4.44 11.28 -13.70
CA ASP A 325 5.51 11.06 -14.66
C ASP A 325 5.01 11.09 -16.11
N ALA A 326 5.92 10.90 -17.07
CA ALA A 326 5.59 10.89 -18.50
C ALA A 326 4.62 9.76 -18.93
N SER A 327 4.43 8.75 -18.09
CA SER A 327 3.46 7.67 -18.30
C SER A 327 2.09 7.96 -17.68
N GLY A 328 1.92 9.12 -17.05
CA GLY A 328 0.70 9.52 -16.34
C GLY A 328 0.61 8.93 -14.92
N GLN A 329 1.68 8.30 -14.42
CA GLN A 329 1.67 7.66 -13.11
C GLN A 329 2.10 8.64 -12.02
N LEU A 330 1.27 8.80 -10.98
CA LEU A 330 1.59 9.65 -9.83
C LEU A 330 2.70 9.02 -8.98
N ASN A 331 3.77 9.76 -8.72
CA ASN A 331 4.94 9.34 -7.95
C ASN A 331 5.40 10.42 -6.96
N CYS A 332 6.07 10.01 -5.89
CA CYS A 332 6.73 10.97 -5.00
C CYS A 332 7.96 11.58 -5.65
N GLU A 333 8.18 12.88 -5.44
CA GLU A 333 9.45 13.52 -5.77
C GLU A 333 10.46 13.31 -4.63
N CYS A 334 11.12 12.15 -4.64
CA CYS A 334 11.92 11.70 -3.51
C CYS A 334 13.20 12.53 -3.24
N SER A 335 13.29 13.03 -2.01
CA SER A 335 14.44 13.69 -1.38
C SER A 335 15.19 12.71 -0.45
N HIS A 336 16.13 13.21 0.37
CA HIS A 336 16.84 12.40 1.37
C HIS A 336 17.59 11.18 0.81
N ASN A 337 18.02 11.27 -0.46
CA ASN A 337 18.63 10.18 -1.21
C ASN A 337 17.79 8.89 -1.26
N THR A 338 16.47 9.03 -1.20
CA THR A 338 15.52 7.93 -1.32
C THR A 338 15.02 7.78 -2.76
N ALA A 339 14.48 6.61 -3.08
CA ALA A 339 13.96 6.24 -4.38
C ALA A 339 12.79 5.27 -4.21
N GLY A 340 12.12 4.94 -5.32
CA GLY A 340 10.88 4.17 -5.32
C GLY A 340 9.67 5.08 -5.49
N ARG A 341 8.48 4.49 -5.69
CA ARG A 341 7.26 5.29 -5.91
C ARG A 341 6.83 6.01 -4.65
N ASP A 342 7.11 5.43 -3.48
CA ASP A 342 6.74 5.90 -2.16
C ASP A 342 7.97 6.35 -1.34
N CYS A 343 9.14 6.50 -1.98
CA CYS A 343 10.42 6.77 -1.32
C CYS A 343 10.81 5.69 -0.28
N GLU A 344 10.48 4.44 -0.59
CA GLU A 344 10.57 3.27 0.28
C GLU A 344 11.92 2.55 0.28
N ARG A 345 12.90 3.06 -0.47
CA ARG A 345 14.25 2.50 -0.55
C ARG A 345 15.30 3.58 -0.77
N CYS A 346 16.56 3.25 -0.53
CA CYS A 346 17.67 4.17 -0.82
C CYS A 346 17.99 4.22 -2.33
N LYS A 347 18.46 5.38 -2.80
CA LYS A 347 19.07 5.51 -4.12
C LYS A 347 20.30 4.59 -4.21
N PRO A 348 20.65 4.11 -5.41
CA PRO A 348 21.90 3.42 -5.65
C PRO A 348 23.08 4.15 -4.99
N PHE A 349 24.00 3.42 -4.38
CA PHE A 349 25.18 3.96 -3.67
C PHE A 349 24.91 4.72 -2.36
N HIS A 350 23.69 4.69 -1.82
CA HIS A 350 23.34 5.35 -0.53
C HIS A 350 22.94 4.36 0.57
N PHE A 351 23.68 3.27 0.72
CA PHE A 351 23.36 2.16 1.63
C PHE A 351 24.31 2.05 2.84
N ASP A 352 24.97 3.14 3.25
CA ASP A 352 25.85 3.13 4.43
C ASP A 352 25.09 2.82 5.72
N ARG A 353 23.77 3.07 5.72
CA ARG A 353 22.82 2.60 6.74
C ARG A 353 21.53 2.08 6.09
N PRO A 354 20.76 1.22 6.78
CA PRO A 354 19.46 0.78 6.31
C PRO A 354 18.50 1.97 6.09
N TRP A 355 17.61 1.82 5.10
CA TRP A 355 16.49 2.74 4.92
C TRP A 355 15.58 2.71 6.15
N ALA A 356 15.03 3.86 6.51
CA ALA A 356 13.97 3.98 7.50
C ALA A 356 13.09 5.18 7.16
N ARG A 357 11.80 5.10 7.46
CA ARG A 357 10.85 6.20 7.34
C ARG A 357 11.31 7.41 8.17
N ALA A 358 11.13 8.62 7.65
CA ALA A 358 11.39 9.84 8.42
C ALA A 358 10.37 10.01 9.56
N THR A 359 10.83 10.53 10.68
CA THR A 359 10.00 10.88 11.85
C THR A 359 10.11 12.38 12.12
N ALA A 360 9.23 12.91 12.98
CA ALA A 360 9.33 14.30 13.41
C ALA A 360 10.70 14.69 14.02
N LYS A 361 11.45 13.71 14.56
CA LYS A 361 12.77 13.93 15.19
C LYS A 361 13.95 13.65 14.26
N GLU A 362 13.86 12.60 13.46
CA GLU A 362 14.96 12.12 12.62
C GLU A 362 14.49 11.97 11.17
N ALA A 363 15.18 12.64 10.24
CA ALA A 363 14.85 12.59 8.81
C ALA A 363 15.14 11.25 8.15
N ASN A 364 16.01 10.43 8.76
CA ASN A 364 16.38 9.10 8.29
C ASN A 364 16.81 9.06 6.81
N GLU A 365 17.61 10.04 6.39
CA GLU A 365 18.14 10.12 5.04
C GLU A 365 19.09 8.95 4.70
N CYS A 366 19.06 8.50 3.45
CA CYS A 366 19.99 7.50 2.97
C CYS A 366 21.39 8.12 2.82
N LYS A 367 22.40 7.40 3.31
CA LYS A 367 23.78 7.89 3.39
C LYS A 367 24.66 7.24 2.35
N GLU A 368 25.45 8.06 1.66
CA GLU A 368 26.43 7.60 0.68
C GLU A 368 27.35 6.53 1.27
N CYS A 369 27.54 5.46 0.49
CA CYS A 369 28.41 4.36 0.87
C CYS A 369 29.84 4.81 1.15
N GLY A 370 30.37 4.41 2.31
CA GLY A 370 31.78 4.62 2.62
C GLY A 370 32.76 3.85 1.73
N LYS A 371 34.06 4.06 1.97
CA LYS A 371 35.13 3.33 1.25
C LYS A 371 35.02 1.82 1.51
N CYS A 372 34.99 1.02 0.43
CA CYS A 372 34.92 -0.44 0.52
C CYS A 372 36.08 -1.03 1.34
N ARG A 373 35.77 -1.57 2.51
CA ARG A 373 36.77 -2.09 3.46
C ARG A 373 37.32 -3.46 3.05
N VAL A 374 36.55 -4.20 2.25
CA VAL A 374 36.87 -5.59 1.85
C VAL A 374 37.81 -5.67 0.64
N SER A 375 37.76 -4.68 -0.26
CA SER A 375 38.32 -4.84 -1.61
C SER A 375 39.78 -4.40 -1.81
N THR A 376 40.42 -3.66 -0.91
CA THR A 376 41.68 -2.98 -1.32
C THR A 376 42.67 -2.73 -0.20
N LYS A 377 43.45 -3.74 0.23
CA LYS A 377 44.76 -3.48 0.86
C LYS A 377 45.76 -4.58 0.53
N ARG A 378 47.00 -4.20 0.16
CA ARG A 378 48.16 -5.10 0.05
C ARG A 378 48.12 -6.19 1.13
N LEU A 379 48.16 -7.45 0.72
CA LEU A 379 48.18 -8.60 1.63
C LEU A 379 49.62 -8.84 2.13
N ASN A 380 49.83 -8.75 3.44
CA ASN A 380 51.10 -9.07 4.10
C ASN A 380 50.95 -10.35 4.93
N LEU A 381 52.06 -10.86 5.46
CA LEU A 381 52.06 -12.08 6.27
C LEU A 381 51.16 -11.95 7.50
N ASN A 382 51.20 -10.82 8.23
CA ASN A 382 50.38 -10.60 9.43
C ASN A 382 48.88 -10.68 9.12
N LYS A 383 48.42 -10.12 7.99
CA LYS A 383 47.03 -10.25 7.56
C LYS A 383 46.67 -11.68 7.16
N PHE A 384 47.58 -12.41 6.53
CA PHE A 384 47.37 -13.83 6.25
C PHE A 384 47.28 -14.66 7.54
N CYS A 385 48.12 -14.36 8.55
CA CYS A 385 48.11 -15.03 9.85
C CYS A 385 46.78 -14.81 10.61
N LYS A 386 46.24 -13.59 10.62
CA LYS A 386 45.03 -13.21 11.38
C LYS A 386 43.68 -13.66 10.76
N ARG A 387 43.68 -14.51 9.73
CA ARG A 387 42.49 -14.94 8.96
C ARG A 387 42.36 -16.43 9.11
N ASP A 388 41.15 -16.95 9.17
CA ASP A 388 40.93 -18.36 9.50
C ASP A 388 41.21 -19.22 8.27
N TYR A 389 40.73 -18.76 7.11
CA TYR A 389 40.95 -19.40 5.82
C TYR A 389 41.54 -18.44 4.77
N ALA A 390 42.15 -19.04 3.74
CA ALA A 390 42.62 -18.35 2.55
C ALA A 390 42.50 -19.27 1.34
N ILE A 391 41.73 -18.85 0.33
CA ILE A 391 41.41 -19.67 -0.85
C ILE A 391 41.56 -18.88 -2.15
N MET A 392 41.82 -19.60 -3.23
CA MET A 392 41.59 -19.14 -4.60
C MET A 392 40.32 -19.80 -5.11
N ALA A 393 39.33 -19.00 -5.48
CA ALA A 393 38.07 -19.47 -6.02
C ALA A 393 37.66 -18.67 -7.26
N LYS A 394 37.07 -19.35 -8.24
CA LYS A 394 36.44 -18.73 -9.40
C LYS A 394 34.97 -18.48 -9.09
N VAL A 395 34.49 -17.27 -9.34
CA VAL A 395 33.06 -16.95 -9.24
C VAL A 395 32.38 -17.46 -10.51
N ILE A 396 31.49 -18.44 -10.37
CA ILE A 396 30.82 -19.10 -11.49
C ILE A 396 29.54 -18.35 -11.88
N GLY A 397 28.78 -17.89 -10.90
CA GLY A 397 27.50 -17.19 -11.11
C GLY A 397 26.95 -16.60 -9.82
N ARG A 398 25.84 -15.86 -9.94
CA ARG A 398 24.97 -15.50 -8.82
C ARG A 398 23.83 -16.49 -8.83
N ASP A 399 23.56 -17.11 -7.69
CA ASP A 399 22.54 -18.13 -7.57
C ASP A 399 21.15 -17.49 -7.70
N THR A 400 20.51 -17.68 -8.85
CA THR A 400 19.13 -17.23 -9.11
C THR A 400 18.10 -18.27 -8.66
N SER A 401 18.49 -19.33 -7.96
CA SER A 401 17.57 -20.40 -7.56
C SER A 401 16.49 -19.94 -6.59
N SER A 402 16.70 -18.90 -5.78
CA SER A 402 15.64 -18.30 -4.95
C SER A 402 14.56 -17.61 -5.80
N GLU A 403 14.94 -16.92 -6.87
CA GLU A 403 14.00 -16.30 -7.81
C GLU A 403 13.29 -17.36 -8.68
N ALA A 404 13.98 -18.43 -9.06
CA ALA A 404 13.40 -19.54 -9.81
C ALA A 404 12.39 -20.32 -8.95
N VAL A 405 12.71 -20.65 -7.69
CA VAL A 405 11.79 -21.33 -6.77
C VAL A 405 10.57 -20.45 -6.45
N SER A 406 10.73 -19.12 -6.38
CA SER A 406 9.62 -18.17 -6.20
C SER A 406 8.70 -18.11 -7.43
N ARG A 407 9.28 -18.09 -8.64
CA ARG A 407 8.52 -18.12 -9.90
C ARG A 407 7.86 -19.48 -10.14
N GLU A 408 8.50 -20.57 -9.75
CA GLU A 408 7.96 -21.93 -9.83
C GLU A 408 6.83 -22.15 -8.81
N ALA A 409 6.95 -21.58 -7.61
CA ALA A 409 5.90 -21.58 -6.60
C ALA A 409 4.70 -20.70 -7.02
N GLN A 410 4.95 -19.53 -7.62
CA GLN A 410 3.89 -18.71 -8.23
C GLN A 410 3.22 -19.38 -9.44
N ARG A 411 3.98 -20.13 -10.25
CA ARG A 411 3.43 -20.94 -11.36
C ARG A 411 2.57 -22.10 -10.84
N ARG A 412 3.02 -22.82 -9.81
CA ARG A 412 2.22 -23.89 -9.17
C ARG A 412 0.98 -23.37 -8.44
N ALA A 413 1.01 -22.13 -7.96
CA ALA A 413 -0.16 -21.49 -7.35
C ALA A 413 -1.19 -20.97 -8.37
N MET A 414 -0.87 -20.98 -9.67
CA MET A 414 -1.73 -20.51 -10.76
C MET A 414 -2.28 -21.64 -11.65
N ASP A 415 -2.00 -22.90 -11.33
CA ASP A 415 -2.51 -24.07 -12.07
C ASP A 415 -3.53 -24.83 -11.20
N PRO A 416 -4.85 -24.71 -11.46
CA PRO A 416 -5.88 -25.35 -10.64
C PRO A 416 -6.20 -26.80 -11.03
N ASP A 417 -5.58 -27.39 -12.07
CA ASP A 417 -6.10 -28.61 -12.71
C ASP A 417 -5.32 -29.91 -12.44
N VAL A 418 -4.55 -30.01 -11.35
CA VAL A 418 -3.93 -31.29 -10.96
C VAL A 418 -4.15 -31.61 -9.48
N ALA A 419 -5.41 -31.77 -9.12
CA ALA A 419 -5.80 -32.48 -7.92
C ALA A 419 -7.03 -33.33 -8.24
N ASP A 420 -6.81 -34.51 -8.83
CA ASP A 420 -7.59 -35.71 -8.54
C ASP A 420 -6.94 -36.93 -9.21
N TYR A 421 -7.22 -38.11 -8.64
CA TYR A 421 -6.84 -39.46 -9.06
C TYR A 421 -5.45 -39.97 -8.65
N GLU A 422 -5.35 -40.53 -7.43
CA GLU A 422 -5.19 -41.98 -7.31
C GLU A 422 -5.45 -42.44 -5.86
N MET A 423 -6.59 -43.11 -5.67
CA MET A 423 -6.84 -44.01 -4.56
C MET A 423 -7.32 -45.32 -5.15
N ASP A 424 -6.49 -46.36 -5.07
CA ASP A 424 -6.86 -47.74 -4.74
C ASP A 424 -5.74 -48.69 -5.17
N GLN A 425 -5.23 -49.49 -4.23
CA GLN A 425 -5.25 -50.96 -4.29
C GLN A 425 -4.61 -51.55 -3.02
N VAL A 426 -5.45 -52.23 -2.25
CA VAL A 426 -5.11 -53.10 -1.12
C VAL A 426 -4.68 -54.47 -1.66
N GLN A 427 -3.61 -55.08 -1.13
CA GLN A 427 -3.58 -56.52 -0.84
C GLN A 427 -2.58 -56.90 0.29
N PRO A 428 -2.80 -58.02 1.01
CA PRO A 428 -2.34 -58.22 2.37
C PRO A 428 -1.24 -59.27 2.54
N GLY A 429 -0.49 -59.18 3.65
CA GLY A 429 0.14 -60.35 4.28
C GLY A 429 1.54 -60.14 4.85
N SER A 430 1.65 -60.00 6.17
CA SER A 430 2.34 -60.95 7.07
C SER A 430 3.01 -60.29 8.30
N ALA A 431 2.71 -60.89 9.45
CA ALA A 431 3.44 -60.94 10.73
C ALA A 431 3.45 -59.72 11.70
N ARG A 432 2.61 -59.89 12.74
CA ARG A 432 2.64 -59.37 14.13
C ARG A 432 3.96 -59.78 14.83
N SER A 433 4.56 -59.13 15.85
CA SER A 433 4.08 -58.36 17.02
C SER A 433 5.25 -57.51 17.63
N PRO A 434 5.20 -56.99 18.88
CA PRO A 434 4.96 -55.58 19.20
C PRO A 434 6.13 -54.93 19.99
N ILE A 435 5.98 -53.68 20.42
CA ILE A 435 6.28 -53.16 21.79
C ILE A 435 6.65 -51.65 21.74
N THR A 436 5.86 -50.89 22.52
CA THR A 436 6.09 -49.59 23.17
C THR A 436 6.25 -48.30 22.38
N GLY A 437 5.41 -47.33 22.75
CA GLY A 437 5.92 -46.00 23.11
C GLY A 437 5.20 -44.86 22.42
N GLU A 438 4.09 -44.44 23.00
CA GLU A 438 3.57 -43.08 22.83
C GLU A 438 4.67 -42.06 23.14
N TYR A 439 4.97 -41.19 22.19
CA TYR A 439 5.34 -39.80 22.47
C TYR A 439 4.96 -38.94 21.27
N GLU A 440 3.92 -38.15 21.50
CA GLU A 440 3.43 -37.09 20.63
C GLU A 440 4.49 -35.98 20.57
N PHE A 441 5.21 -35.88 19.45
CA PHE A 441 6.10 -34.74 19.24
C PHE A 441 5.26 -33.55 18.79
N GLN A 442 4.83 -32.74 19.76
CA GLN A 442 4.41 -31.37 19.53
C GLN A 442 5.49 -30.67 18.69
N ALA A 443 5.09 -30.14 17.54
CA ALA A 443 5.91 -29.22 16.76
C ALA A 443 6.18 -27.99 17.63
N ALA A 444 7.28 -28.02 18.37
CA ALA A 444 7.80 -26.87 19.06
C ALA A 444 8.11 -25.79 18.02
N ASP A 445 7.49 -24.63 18.22
CA ASP A 445 7.94 -23.34 17.72
C ASP A 445 9.47 -23.28 17.73
N TYR A 446 10.08 -23.40 16.55
CA TYR A 446 11.46 -22.98 16.40
C TYR A 446 11.45 -21.45 16.34
N PRO A 447 12.12 -20.75 17.30
CA PRO A 447 12.33 -19.33 17.18
C PRO A 447 13.23 -19.11 15.96
N ASN A 448 12.71 -18.39 14.96
CA ASN A 448 13.48 -17.86 13.85
C ASN A 448 14.72 -17.13 14.41
N PRO A 449 15.95 -17.65 14.26
CA PRO A 449 17.13 -16.97 14.74
C PRO A 449 17.59 -16.01 13.66
N ASN A 450 16.80 -14.98 13.38
CA ASN A 450 17.28 -13.83 12.62
C ASN A 450 16.56 -12.54 13.02
N PRO A 451 16.96 -11.91 14.14
CA PRO A 451 16.53 -10.56 14.43
C PRO A 451 17.29 -9.60 13.51
N ARG A 452 16.57 -8.92 12.62
CA ARG A 452 17.02 -7.96 11.58
C ARG A 452 17.75 -8.59 10.40
N GLY A 453 16.97 -8.94 9.37
CA GLY A 453 17.44 -9.40 8.09
C GLY A 453 18.36 -8.37 7.39
N SER A 454 19.66 -8.65 7.38
CA SER A 454 20.47 -8.27 6.24
C SER A 454 20.21 -9.32 5.16
N GLU A 455 19.44 -8.95 4.14
CA GLU A 455 19.30 -9.76 2.93
C GLU A 455 20.70 -10.15 2.42
N MET A 456 20.88 -11.43 2.10
CA MET A 456 22.16 -12.01 1.71
C MET A 456 22.05 -12.55 0.28
N GLU A 457 22.98 -12.15 -0.56
CA GLU A 457 23.13 -12.64 -1.92
C GLU A 457 24.05 -13.84 -1.98
N ARG A 458 23.66 -14.85 -2.76
CA ARG A 458 24.38 -16.11 -2.91
C ARG A 458 25.15 -16.12 -4.23
N PHE A 459 26.43 -16.48 -4.15
CA PHE A 459 27.31 -16.67 -5.29
C PHE A 459 27.86 -18.08 -5.31
N ASP A 460 27.87 -18.69 -6.49
CA ASP A 460 28.49 -19.98 -6.69
C ASP A 460 29.99 -19.81 -6.94
N LEU A 461 30.78 -20.42 -6.06
CA LEU A 461 32.22 -20.45 -6.18
C LEU A 461 32.69 -21.84 -6.57
N GLN A 462 33.70 -21.88 -7.44
CA GLN A 462 34.53 -23.06 -7.66
C GLN A 462 35.88 -22.84 -6.97
N ILE A 463 36.11 -23.49 -5.83
CA ILE A 463 37.39 -23.43 -5.11
C ILE A 463 38.44 -24.21 -5.89
N GLN A 464 39.47 -23.49 -6.36
CA GLN A 464 40.57 -24.03 -7.17
C GLN A 464 41.79 -24.38 -6.29
N ALA A 465 42.05 -23.59 -5.23
CA ALA A 465 43.13 -23.86 -4.29
C ALA A 465 42.80 -23.37 -2.87
N VAL A 466 43.32 -24.08 -1.88
CA VAL A 466 43.22 -23.74 -0.46
C VAL A 466 44.64 -23.54 0.09
N PHE A 467 44.93 -22.34 0.59
CA PHE A 467 46.24 -21.95 1.13
C PHE A 467 46.30 -21.95 2.65
N LYS A 468 45.16 -21.71 3.31
CA LYS A 468 45.01 -21.77 4.77
C LYS A 468 43.66 -22.37 5.13
N ARG A 469 43.66 -23.14 6.21
CA ARG A 469 42.48 -23.69 6.90
C ARG A 469 42.59 -23.31 8.37
N SER A 470 41.46 -23.25 9.04
CA SER A 470 41.39 -23.15 10.49
C SER A 470 42.05 -24.37 11.13
N ARG A 471 42.76 -24.15 12.25
CA ARG A 471 43.38 -25.24 13.01
C ARG A 471 42.35 -25.84 13.97
N PRO A 472 42.33 -27.17 14.21
CA PRO A 472 41.50 -27.75 15.25
C PRO A 472 41.88 -27.17 16.62
N GLY A 473 40.93 -26.51 17.30
CA GLY A 473 41.10 -26.02 18.67
C GLY A 473 41.64 -24.59 18.84
N GLU A 474 41.86 -23.82 17.78
CA GLU A 474 42.42 -22.45 17.84
C GLU A 474 41.35 -21.35 17.67
N SER A 475 40.06 -21.71 17.70
CA SER A 475 38.94 -20.76 17.75
C SER A 475 38.91 -20.09 19.12
N SER A 476 39.74 -19.07 19.29
CA SER A 476 39.81 -18.26 20.50
C SER A 476 38.50 -17.51 20.73
N GLY A 477 37.70 -17.96 21.70
CA GLY A 477 36.70 -17.16 22.39
C GLY A 477 35.23 -17.53 22.11
N ALA A 478 34.58 -18.02 23.18
CA ALA A 478 33.15 -18.33 23.34
C ALA A 478 32.61 -19.57 22.58
N GLY A 479 31.80 -20.35 23.30
CA GLY A 479 31.24 -21.63 22.88
C GLY A 479 30.70 -21.62 21.45
N ASN A 480 31.13 -22.63 20.69
CA ASN A 480 30.91 -22.78 19.28
C ASN A 480 29.47 -23.26 19.01
N VAL A 481 28.53 -22.34 18.75
CA VAL A 481 27.17 -22.71 18.33
C VAL A 481 27.04 -22.78 16.80
N TYR A 482 27.96 -22.18 16.02
CA TYR A 482 27.81 -22.09 14.55
C TYR A 482 29.11 -22.08 13.72
N GLY A 483 30.21 -22.66 14.19
CA GLY A 483 31.46 -22.74 13.41
C GLY A 483 31.42 -23.78 12.28
N MET A 484 32.00 -23.47 11.12
CA MET A 484 32.27 -24.48 10.09
C MET A 484 33.18 -25.59 10.65
N PRO A 485 32.91 -26.87 10.39
CA PRO A 485 33.89 -27.91 10.66
C PRO A 485 35.12 -27.69 9.77
N ASN A 486 36.34 -27.87 10.33
CA ASN A 486 37.63 -27.79 9.61
C ASN A 486 37.70 -28.61 8.29
N THR A 487 36.73 -29.50 8.08
CA THR A 487 36.66 -30.47 7.00
C THR A 487 35.87 -30.01 5.77
N THR A 488 35.11 -28.91 5.82
CA THR A 488 34.21 -28.48 4.72
C THR A 488 34.91 -27.71 3.61
N LEU A 489 35.99 -26.98 3.91
CA LEU A 489 36.68 -26.14 2.91
C LEU A 489 37.53 -26.98 1.95
N LYS A 490 36.95 -27.61 0.93
CA LYS A 490 37.69 -28.42 -0.06
C LYS A 490 37.72 -27.75 -1.43
N ARG A 491 38.57 -28.25 -2.33
CA ARG A 491 38.46 -27.90 -3.75
C ARG A 491 37.13 -28.44 -4.25
N GLY A 492 36.41 -27.65 -5.04
CA GLY A 492 35.05 -28.01 -5.44
C GLY A 492 34.08 -26.82 -5.38
N PRO A 493 32.79 -27.09 -5.61
CA PRO A 493 31.73 -26.09 -5.49
C PRO A 493 31.57 -25.64 -4.03
N MET A 494 31.25 -24.36 -3.85
CA MET A 494 31.00 -23.75 -2.55
C MET A 494 30.09 -22.55 -2.71
N THR A 495 29.18 -22.32 -1.76
CA THR A 495 28.33 -21.12 -1.78
C THR A 495 28.97 -19.99 -0.97
N TRP A 496 29.01 -18.81 -1.55
CA TRP A 496 29.50 -17.59 -0.92
C TRP A 496 28.34 -16.60 -0.73
N ILE A 497 28.12 -16.20 0.52
CA ILE A 497 27.07 -15.26 0.89
C ILE A 497 27.66 -13.88 1.15
N ILE A 498 27.02 -12.86 0.57
CA ILE A 498 27.42 -11.46 0.68
C ILE A 498 26.20 -10.63 1.05
N PRO A 499 26.28 -9.74 2.06
CA PRO A 499 25.19 -8.83 2.36
C PRO A 499 24.80 -7.98 1.14
N THR A 500 23.51 -7.94 0.79
CA THR A 500 22.99 -7.18 -0.35
C THR A 500 23.44 -5.71 -0.31
N LYS A 501 23.39 -5.10 0.88
CA LYS A 501 23.88 -3.73 1.14
C LYS A 501 25.31 -3.49 0.67
N ASP A 502 26.19 -4.48 0.82
CA ASP A 502 27.60 -4.34 0.47
C ASP A 502 27.72 -4.32 -1.07
N LEU A 503 26.98 -5.20 -1.77
CA LEU A 503 26.94 -5.27 -3.23
C LEU A 503 26.32 -4.02 -3.86
N GLU A 504 25.28 -3.46 -3.24
CA GLU A 504 24.67 -2.20 -3.64
C GLU A 504 25.62 -1.00 -3.44
N CYS A 505 26.45 -1.06 -2.39
CA CYS A 505 27.62 -0.19 -2.22
C CYS A 505 28.79 -0.53 -3.15
N ARG A 506 28.62 -1.47 -4.09
CA ARG A 506 29.66 -1.98 -5.01
C ARG A 506 30.90 -2.49 -4.26
N CYS A 507 30.67 -3.14 -3.13
CA CYS A 507 31.69 -3.69 -2.24
C CYS A 507 31.40 -5.16 -1.91
N PRO A 508 32.31 -6.10 -2.17
CA PRO A 508 33.45 -5.98 -3.06
C PRO A 508 33.01 -5.95 -4.53
N LYS A 509 33.85 -5.39 -5.40
CA LYS A 509 33.60 -5.35 -6.85
C LYS A 509 33.86 -6.73 -7.47
N ILE A 510 32.87 -7.63 -7.40
CA ILE A 510 32.97 -8.99 -7.94
C ILE A 510 32.48 -9.03 -9.39
N ARG A 511 33.15 -9.83 -10.20
CA ARG A 511 32.78 -10.15 -11.58
C ARG A 511 32.65 -11.66 -11.72
N VAL A 512 31.59 -12.08 -12.38
CA VAL A 512 31.40 -13.49 -12.76
C VAL A 512 32.52 -13.90 -13.72
N ASN A 513 32.88 -15.19 -13.69
CA ASN A 513 33.97 -15.80 -14.47
C ASN A 513 35.37 -15.27 -14.15
N ARG A 514 35.57 -14.57 -13.04
CA ARG A 514 36.88 -14.16 -12.54
C ARG A 514 37.27 -14.96 -11.29
N SER A 515 38.57 -15.21 -11.15
CA SER A 515 39.14 -15.84 -9.96
C SER A 515 39.56 -14.78 -8.94
N TYR A 516 39.34 -15.07 -7.67
CA TYR A 516 39.66 -14.18 -6.56
C TYR A 516 40.43 -14.94 -5.49
N LEU A 517 41.36 -14.24 -4.85
CA LEU A 517 41.95 -14.61 -3.58
C LEU A 517 41.04 -14.08 -2.47
N ILE A 518 40.43 -14.99 -1.72
CA ILE A 518 39.47 -14.70 -0.65
C ILE A 518 40.07 -15.15 0.67
N LEU A 519 40.13 -14.24 1.65
CA LEU A 519 40.50 -14.55 3.02
C LEU A 519 39.42 -13.99 3.94
N GLY A 520 38.96 -14.77 4.89
CA GLY A 520 37.90 -14.36 5.81
C GLY A 520 38.05 -14.99 7.19
N ARG A 521 36.97 -14.94 7.96
CA ARG A 521 36.83 -15.66 9.22
C ARG A 521 35.66 -16.62 9.15
N ASP A 522 35.74 -17.71 9.90
CA ASP A 522 34.67 -18.72 9.91
C ASP A 522 33.40 -18.17 10.60
N SER A 523 33.55 -17.18 11.49
CA SER A 523 32.44 -16.50 12.16
C SER A 523 31.62 -15.56 11.26
N GLU A 524 32.06 -15.31 10.02
CA GLU A 524 31.40 -14.35 9.11
C GLU A 524 30.23 -14.98 8.33
N ALA A 525 29.98 -16.29 8.47
CA ALA A 525 28.82 -16.97 7.89
C ALA A 525 28.36 -18.17 8.74
N PRO A 526 27.08 -18.59 8.58
CA PRO A 526 26.60 -19.87 9.12
C PRO A 526 27.38 -21.08 8.56
N PRO A 527 27.36 -22.23 9.26
CA PRO A 527 27.97 -23.46 8.78
C PRO A 527 27.49 -23.82 7.37
N GLY A 528 28.43 -24.21 6.49
CA GLY A 528 28.13 -24.59 5.11
C GLY A 528 28.23 -23.45 4.09
N TYR A 529 28.36 -22.19 4.53
CA TYR A 529 28.52 -21.03 3.65
C TYR A 529 29.82 -20.26 3.92
N LEU A 530 30.44 -19.70 2.89
CA LEU A 530 31.48 -18.69 3.09
C LEU A 530 30.81 -17.33 3.24
N GLY A 531 31.20 -16.54 4.24
CA GLY A 531 30.70 -15.19 4.45
C GLY A 531 31.72 -14.15 4.08
N ILE A 532 31.25 -12.92 3.88
CA ILE A 532 32.10 -11.75 3.82
C ILE A 532 31.76 -10.80 4.96
N GLY A 533 32.77 -10.42 5.72
CA GLY A 533 32.61 -9.46 6.81
C GLY A 533 33.63 -8.31 6.74
N PRO A 534 33.62 -7.42 7.74
CA PRO A 534 34.52 -6.27 7.81
C PRO A 534 36.02 -6.62 7.82
N HIS A 535 36.36 -7.88 8.12
CA HIS A 535 37.75 -8.37 8.17
C HIS A 535 38.15 -9.22 6.97
N SER A 536 37.20 -9.56 6.12
CA SER A 536 37.43 -10.25 4.87
C SER A 536 38.29 -9.43 3.91
N ILE A 537 39.04 -10.13 3.08
CA ILE A 537 39.91 -9.57 2.04
C ILE A 537 39.59 -10.31 0.74
N VAL A 538 39.18 -9.56 -0.28
CA VAL A 538 38.92 -10.08 -1.62
C VAL A 538 39.80 -9.35 -2.61
N ILE A 539 40.62 -10.09 -3.33
CA ILE A 539 41.57 -9.55 -4.31
C ILE A 539 41.40 -10.34 -5.62
N GLU A 540 41.25 -9.65 -6.74
CA GLU A 540 41.26 -10.31 -8.06
C GLU A 540 42.57 -11.07 -8.27
N TRP A 541 42.46 -12.33 -8.69
CA TRP A 541 43.59 -13.23 -8.85
C TRP A 541 44.52 -12.76 -9.97
N LYS A 542 45.82 -12.93 -9.73
CA LYS A 542 46.94 -12.71 -10.67
C LYS A 542 47.94 -13.82 -10.43
N GLU A 543 48.62 -14.29 -11.46
CA GLU A 543 49.53 -15.44 -11.36
C GLU A 543 50.63 -15.30 -10.29
N ASP A 544 51.12 -14.07 -10.05
CA ASP A 544 52.11 -13.78 -9.00
C ASP A 544 51.62 -14.10 -7.58
N TRP A 545 50.30 -14.11 -7.36
CA TRP A 545 49.72 -14.47 -6.07
C TRP A 545 50.00 -15.92 -5.71
N TYR A 546 50.11 -16.83 -6.67
CA TYR A 546 50.40 -18.24 -6.39
C TYR A 546 51.73 -18.39 -5.63
N ARG A 547 52.81 -17.81 -6.18
CA ARG A 547 54.15 -17.84 -5.56
C ARG A 547 54.15 -17.12 -4.21
N ARG A 548 53.43 -16.00 -4.10
CA ARG A 548 53.32 -15.24 -2.85
C ARG A 548 52.56 -15.99 -1.76
N MET A 549 51.46 -16.67 -2.10
CA MET A 549 50.69 -17.48 -1.17
C MET A 549 51.48 -18.70 -0.70
N LYS A 550 52.23 -19.37 -1.58
CA LYS A 550 53.15 -20.45 -1.19
C LYS A 550 54.22 -19.96 -0.20
N ARG A 551 54.78 -18.76 -0.40
CA ARG A 551 55.72 -18.15 0.56
C ARG A 551 55.05 -17.86 1.91
N PHE A 552 53.83 -17.32 1.91
CA PHE A 552 53.09 -17.10 3.16
C PHE A 552 52.73 -18.40 3.85
N GLN A 553 52.30 -19.42 3.12
CA GLN A 553 52.00 -20.75 3.68
C GLN A 553 53.23 -21.37 4.37
N ARG A 554 54.42 -21.26 3.77
CA ARG A 554 55.68 -21.72 4.39
C ARG A 554 56.02 -20.94 5.66
N ARG A 555 55.87 -19.60 5.61
CA ARG A 555 56.15 -18.70 6.73
C ARG A 555 55.07 -18.69 7.80
N ALA A 556 53.88 -19.21 7.53
CA ALA A 556 52.78 -19.19 8.47
C ALA A 556 53.01 -20.10 9.70
N ARG A 557 54.02 -20.96 9.65
CA ARG A 557 54.53 -21.70 10.83
C ARG A 557 55.03 -20.76 11.93
N THR A 558 55.43 -19.54 11.59
CA THR A 558 55.86 -18.50 12.53
C THR A 558 54.77 -17.46 12.82
N CYS A 559 53.52 -17.72 12.42
CA CYS A 559 52.39 -16.94 12.91
C CYS A 559 52.24 -17.27 14.40
N ALA A 560 52.70 -16.36 15.25
CA ALA A 560 52.44 -16.39 16.69
C ALA A 560 51.00 -15.99 16.97
#